data_AF-A0A0G0XE24-F1
#
_entry.id   AF-A0A0G0XE24-F1
#
_cell.length_a   1.000
_cell.length_b   1.000
_cell.length_c   1.000
_cell.angle_alpha   90.00
_cell.angle_beta   90.00
_cell.angle_gamma   90.00
#
_symmetry.space_group_name_H-M   'P 1'
#
loop_
_entity.id
_entity.type
_entity.pdbx_description
1 polymer ?
#
loop_
_entity_poly.entity_id
_entity_poly.type
_entity_poly.pdbx_seq_one_letter_code
_entity_poly.pdbx_strand_id
1 'polypeptide(L)'
;NDSFISFNTTNDDGVTIPERMRINRLGNVGIGTTSPLQKLHVEGQCVTGDTMLPIRRRRRKSKRPDADVDESSDSNSQDSTLDPEWEYLMIPIIDIKPGDEVLSLNKNKGLVEYHPIKGLMDMGVKDVYELKTKSGRVIRTTSTHPYLVKILNKKTPKN
;
A
#
# COMPACT_ATOMS: atom_id res chain seq x y z
N ASN A 1 -4.10 -18.37 -34.90
CA ASN A 1 -5.22 -17.51 -34.43
C ASN A 1 -5.05 -17.22 -32.97
N ASP A 2 -4.94 -15.94 -32.62
CA ASP A 2 -4.92 -15.52 -31.22
C ASP A 2 -6.36 -15.28 -30.77
N SER A 3 -6.96 -16.28 -30.12
CA SER A 3 -8.35 -16.25 -29.67
C SER A 3 -8.41 -15.87 -28.19
N PHE A 4 -9.30 -14.94 -27.84
CA PHE A 4 -9.46 -14.48 -26.46
C PHE A 4 -10.91 -14.04 -26.19
N ILE A 5 -11.28 -14.04 -24.91
CA ILE A 5 -12.50 -13.39 -24.41
C ILE A 5 -12.04 -12.10 -23.73
N SER A 6 -12.65 -10.96 -24.07
CA SER A 6 -12.36 -9.67 -23.44
C SER A 6 -13.63 -9.02 -22.88
N PHE A 7 -13.50 -8.40 -21.72
CA PHE A 7 -14.51 -7.56 -21.10
C PHE A 7 -14.05 -6.11 -21.15
N ASN A 8 -14.91 -5.25 -21.70
CA ASN A 8 -14.62 -3.84 -21.87
C ASN A 8 -15.64 -3.01 -21.07
N THR A 9 -15.22 -1.83 -20.61
CA THR A 9 -16.16 -0.82 -20.09
C THR A 9 -15.94 0.49 -20.82
N THR A 10 -16.95 1.35 -20.88
CA THR A 10 -16.75 2.74 -21.28
C THR A 10 -16.02 3.49 -20.16
N ASN A 11 -15.16 4.44 -20.52
CA ASN A 11 -14.67 5.45 -19.59
C ASN A 11 -15.75 6.53 -19.37
N ASP A 12 -15.54 7.42 -18.39
CA ASP A 12 -16.45 8.53 -18.07
C ASP A 12 -16.65 9.49 -19.26
N ASP A 13 -15.69 9.52 -20.19
CA ASP A 13 -15.75 10.32 -21.41
C ASP A 13 -16.66 9.72 -22.51
N GLY A 14 -17.08 8.45 -22.37
CA GLY A 14 -17.93 7.74 -23.32
C GLY A 14 -17.32 7.48 -24.70
N VAL A 15 -16.08 7.91 -24.95
CA VAL A 15 -15.41 7.85 -26.25
C VAL A 15 -14.43 6.68 -26.31
N THR A 16 -13.76 6.39 -25.19
CA THR A 16 -12.76 5.32 -25.12
C THR A 16 -13.35 4.08 -24.45
N ILE A 17 -13.17 2.91 -25.09
CA ILE A 17 -13.64 1.60 -24.60
C ILE A 17 -12.41 0.74 -24.27
N PRO A 18 -11.74 0.97 -23.12
CA PRO A 18 -10.60 0.15 -22.70
C PRO A 18 -11.03 -1.28 -22.35
N GLU A 19 -10.14 -2.22 -22.65
CA GLU A 19 -10.23 -3.58 -22.12
C GLU A 19 -9.93 -3.57 -20.61
N ARG A 20 -10.82 -4.17 -19.82
CA ARG A 20 -10.68 -4.27 -18.35
C ARG A 20 -10.24 -5.64 -17.90
N MET A 21 -10.64 -6.68 -18.62
CA MET A 21 -10.27 -8.06 -18.32
C MET A 21 -10.22 -8.88 -19.59
N ARG A 22 -9.33 -9.88 -19.63
CA ARG A 22 -9.22 -10.85 -20.73
C ARG A 22 -8.95 -12.25 -20.23
N ILE A 23 -9.41 -13.23 -20.99
CA ILE A 23 -8.95 -14.62 -20.92
C ILE A 23 -8.30 -14.94 -22.26
N ASN A 24 -6.99 -15.17 -22.27
CA ASN A 24 -6.27 -15.48 -23.51
C ASN A 24 -6.42 -16.95 -23.93
N ARG A 25 -5.90 -17.32 -25.10
CA ARG A 25 -5.97 -18.71 -25.63
C ARG A 25 -5.31 -19.77 -24.73
N LEU A 26 -4.46 -19.36 -23.78
CA LEU A 26 -3.78 -20.25 -22.83
C LEU A 26 -4.59 -20.43 -21.53
N GLY A 27 -5.77 -19.80 -21.44
CA GLY A 27 -6.60 -19.78 -20.25
C GLY A 27 -6.06 -18.88 -19.14
N ASN A 28 -5.17 -17.94 -19.45
CA ASN A 28 -4.68 -16.96 -18.49
C ASN A 28 -5.64 -15.78 -18.40
N VAL A 29 -5.99 -15.40 -17.18
CA VAL A 29 -6.87 -14.28 -16.87
C VAL A 29 -6.03 -13.02 -16.63
N GLY A 30 -6.20 -12.00 -17.46
CA GLY A 30 -5.67 -10.65 -17.26
C GLY A 30 -6.74 -9.72 -16.72
N ILE A 31 -6.44 -8.90 -15.72
CA ILE A 31 -7.27 -7.75 -15.31
C ILE A 31 -6.40 -6.51 -15.45
N GLY A 32 -6.83 -5.52 -16.25
CA GLY A 32 -6.05 -4.33 -16.55
C GLY A 32 -4.87 -4.53 -17.51
N THR A 33 -4.62 -5.76 -17.99
CA THR A 33 -3.57 -6.10 -18.97
C THR A 33 -4.13 -6.91 -20.14
N THR A 34 -3.64 -6.66 -21.35
CA THR A 34 -4.00 -7.44 -22.56
C THR A 34 -3.08 -8.64 -22.79
N SER A 35 -1.98 -8.75 -22.03
CA SER A 35 -0.94 -9.78 -22.18
C SER A 35 -0.66 -10.51 -20.86
N PRO A 36 -1.60 -11.32 -20.36
CA PRO A 36 -1.43 -12.02 -19.08
C PRO A 36 -0.34 -13.12 -19.16
N LEU A 37 0.71 -12.99 -18.33
CA LEU A 37 1.88 -13.88 -18.32
C LEU A 37 1.70 -15.15 -17.46
N GLN A 38 0.68 -15.17 -16.60
CA GLN A 38 0.39 -16.28 -15.68
C GLN A 38 -1.13 -16.49 -15.53
N LYS A 39 -1.56 -17.55 -14.84
CA LYS A 39 -2.99 -17.94 -14.75
C LYS A 39 -3.91 -16.81 -14.29
N LEU A 40 -3.45 -15.97 -13.37
CA LEU A 40 -4.10 -14.72 -12.99
C LEU A 40 -3.06 -13.59 -12.97
N HIS A 41 -3.18 -12.63 -13.87
CA HIS A 41 -2.34 -11.43 -13.94
C HIS A 41 -3.22 -10.19 -13.77
N VAL A 42 -3.13 -9.55 -12.60
CA VAL A 42 -3.80 -8.26 -12.36
C VAL A 42 -2.76 -7.15 -12.55
N GLU A 43 -2.97 -6.29 -13.53
CA GLU A 43 -2.19 -5.06 -13.70
C GLU A 43 -2.59 -4.07 -12.62
N GLY A 44 -1.59 -3.54 -11.94
CA GLY A 44 -1.79 -2.69 -10.79
C GLY A 44 -0.47 -2.33 -10.13
N GLN A 45 -0.58 -1.36 -9.24
CA GLN A 45 0.51 -0.75 -8.51
C GLN A 45 1.00 -1.72 -7.44
N CYS A 46 2.27 -2.09 -7.46
CA CYS A 46 2.85 -2.87 -6.37
C CYS A 46 4.18 -2.33 -5.90
N VAL A 47 4.47 -2.66 -4.65
CA VAL A 47 5.69 -2.35 -3.91
C VAL A 47 6.25 -3.69 -3.44
N THR A 48 7.57 -3.82 -3.36
CA THR A 48 8.20 -5.07 -2.92
C THR A 48 7.87 -5.41 -1.47
N GLY A 49 7.78 -6.72 -1.18
CA GLY A 49 7.42 -7.27 0.13
C GLY A 49 8.36 -6.88 1.29
N ASP A 50 9.60 -6.49 0.98
CA ASP A 50 10.63 -6.02 1.91
C ASP A 50 10.48 -4.54 2.29
N THR A 51 9.49 -3.84 1.75
CA THR A 51 9.28 -2.42 2.07
C THR A 51 8.77 -2.26 3.50
N MET A 52 9.57 -1.59 4.33
CA MET A 52 9.24 -1.30 5.73
C MET A 52 8.23 -0.15 5.82
N LEU A 53 7.13 -0.37 6.53
CA LEU A 53 6.07 0.61 6.73
C LEU A 53 5.87 0.91 8.23
N PRO A 54 5.82 2.20 8.61
CA PRO A 54 5.33 2.61 9.92
C PRO A 54 3.82 2.41 9.99
N ILE A 55 3.38 1.57 10.92
CA ILE A 55 1.96 1.34 11.20
C ILE A 55 1.68 1.50 12.69
N ARG A 56 0.40 1.70 13.03
CA ARG A 56 -0.10 1.50 14.39
C ARG A 56 -1.15 0.40 14.42
N ARG A 57 -1.09 -0.45 15.44
CA ARG A 57 -1.99 -1.60 15.62
C ARG A 57 -2.70 -1.46 16.97
N ARG A 58 -4.01 -1.67 16.98
CA ARG A 58 -4.78 -1.66 18.24
C ARG A 58 -4.36 -2.87 19.08
N ARG A 59 -3.84 -2.62 20.27
CA ARG A 59 -3.57 -3.67 21.25
C ARG A 59 -4.91 -4.28 21.65
N ARG A 60 -5.15 -5.55 21.35
CA ARG A 60 -6.27 -6.26 21.96
C ARG A 60 -6.00 -6.22 23.46
N LYS A 61 -6.87 -5.56 24.24
CA LYS A 61 -6.89 -5.72 25.69
C LYS A 61 -6.95 -7.23 25.91
N SER A 62 -5.83 -7.82 26.31
CA SER A 62 -5.85 -9.14 26.90
C SER A 62 -6.91 -9.05 27.99
N LYS A 63 -7.96 -9.88 27.92
CA LYS A 63 -8.77 -10.15 29.11
C LYS A 63 -7.73 -10.47 30.17
N ARG A 64 -7.56 -9.59 31.15
CA ARG A 64 -6.75 -9.91 32.32
C ARG A 64 -7.35 -11.22 32.82
N PRO A 65 -6.60 -12.35 32.88
CA PRO A 65 -7.07 -13.42 33.73
C PRO A 65 -7.21 -12.77 35.10
N ASP A 66 -8.35 -12.96 35.76
CA ASP A 66 -8.64 -12.40 37.06
C ASP A 66 -7.47 -12.73 38.00
N ALA A 67 -6.58 -11.75 38.16
CA ALA A 67 -5.37 -11.87 38.95
C ALA A 67 -5.65 -11.04 40.19
N ASP A 68 -5.87 -11.77 41.28
CA ASP A 68 -5.98 -11.22 42.63
C ASP A 68 -4.86 -10.19 42.83
N VAL A 69 -5.27 -8.97 43.13
CA VAL A 69 -4.36 -7.83 43.34
C VAL A 69 -3.71 -8.04 44.69
N ASP A 70 -2.48 -8.55 44.71
CA ASP A 70 -1.56 -8.34 45.82
C ASP A 70 -0.65 -7.16 45.48
N GLU A 71 -0.80 -6.09 46.26
CA GLU A 71 -0.12 -4.82 46.07
C GLU A 71 1.28 -4.92 46.71
N SER A 72 2.32 -5.16 45.91
CA SER A 72 3.67 -4.78 46.31
C SER A 72 4.64 -4.52 45.14
N SER A 73 4.90 -3.22 44.98
CA SER A 73 6.17 -2.55 44.68
C SER A 73 6.99 -2.88 43.41
N ASP A 74 7.26 -1.76 42.71
CA ASP A 74 8.46 -1.44 41.93
C ASP A 74 8.65 -2.06 40.53
N SER A 75 8.39 -1.24 39.53
CA SER A 75 9.39 -1.02 38.46
C SER A 75 9.19 0.33 37.77
N ASN A 76 10.11 1.23 38.10
CA ASN A 76 10.41 2.47 37.41
C ASN A 76 10.65 2.20 35.91
N SER A 77 9.74 2.60 35.02
CA SER A 77 10.07 2.84 33.60
C SER A 77 9.28 4.05 33.10
N GLN A 78 10.03 5.12 32.99
CA GLN A 78 9.58 6.44 32.59
C GLN A 78 9.59 6.48 31.06
N ASP A 79 8.50 6.07 30.42
CA ASP A 79 8.21 6.42 29.02
C ASP A 79 6.71 6.73 28.85
N SER A 80 6.36 7.93 29.27
CA SER A 80 5.01 8.47 29.36
C SER A 80 4.68 9.28 28.11
N THR A 81 4.44 8.64 26.95
CA THR A 81 3.87 9.36 25.77
C THR A 81 3.16 8.50 24.72
N LEU A 82 2.81 7.24 24.99
CA LEU A 82 2.06 6.42 24.04
C LEU A 82 0.68 6.09 24.58
N ASP A 83 -0.35 6.45 23.80
CA ASP A 83 -1.73 6.07 24.04
C ASP A 83 -1.81 4.55 24.25
N PRO A 84 -2.16 4.05 25.46
CA PRO A 84 -1.96 2.65 25.86
C PRO A 84 -2.77 1.63 25.06
N GLU A 85 -3.61 2.11 24.14
CA GLU A 85 -4.41 1.33 23.21
C GLU A 85 -3.66 0.97 21.91
N TRP A 86 -2.59 1.70 21.54
CA TRP A 86 -1.94 1.58 20.24
C TRP A 86 -0.47 1.15 20.33
N GLU A 87 -0.10 0.16 19.53
CA GLU A 87 1.27 -0.31 19.35
C GLU A 87 1.81 0.25 18.04
N TYR A 88 2.93 0.98 18.09
CA TYR A 88 3.59 1.55 16.92
C TYR A 88 4.69 0.60 16.44
N LEU A 89 4.57 0.16 15.19
CA LEU A 89 5.42 -0.88 14.62
C LEU A 89 6.06 -0.42 13.31
N MET A 90 7.31 -0.80 13.11
CA MET A 90 7.99 -0.74 11.82
C MET A 90 8.13 -2.16 11.32
N ILE A 91 7.27 -2.56 10.38
CA ILE A 91 7.22 -3.93 9.86
C ILE A 91 7.26 -3.93 8.34
N PRO A 92 7.75 -5.01 7.72
CA PRO A 92 7.68 -5.16 6.27
C PRO A 92 6.20 -5.24 5.82
N ILE A 93 5.92 -4.78 4.60
CA ILE A 93 4.55 -4.74 4.05
C ILE A 93 3.88 -6.11 4.08
N ILE A 94 4.64 -7.20 3.95
CA ILE A 94 4.13 -8.57 3.97
C ILE A 94 3.53 -9.00 5.33
N ASP A 95 3.96 -8.36 6.43
CA ASP A 95 3.51 -8.70 7.79
C ASP A 95 2.33 -7.84 8.28
N ILE A 96 1.85 -6.95 7.42
CA ILE A 96 0.71 -6.07 7.72
C ILE A 96 -0.59 -6.88 7.76
N LYS A 97 -1.42 -6.57 8.76
CA LYS A 97 -2.71 -7.22 8.98
C LYS A 97 -3.86 -6.26 8.65
N PRO A 98 -5.00 -6.78 8.17
CA PRO A 98 -6.22 -5.98 8.06
C PRO A 98 -6.58 -5.30 9.39
N GLY A 99 -6.88 -4.01 9.33
CA GLY A 99 -7.16 -3.18 10.51
C GLY A 99 -5.94 -2.49 11.13
N ASP A 100 -4.72 -2.78 10.67
CA ASP A 100 -3.56 -1.93 10.96
C ASP A 100 -3.76 -0.57 10.29
N GLU A 101 -3.26 0.49 10.91
CA GLU A 101 -3.38 1.85 10.37
C GLU A 101 -2.03 2.41 9.94
N VAL A 102 -2.01 3.00 8.74
CA VAL A 102 -0.81 3.60 8.13
C VAL A 102 -1.01 5.11 7.96
N LEU A 103 0.09 5.85 8.11
CA LEU A 103 0.14 7.27 7.82
C LEU A 103 -0.05 7.53 6.32
N SER A 104 -1.14 8.22 5.97
CA SER A 104 -1.46 8.61 4.59
C SER A 104 -1.67 10.12 4.49
N LEU A 105 -1.24 10.73 3.38
CA LEU A 105 -1.43 12.17 3.16
C LEU A 105 -2.87 12.47 2.77
N ASN A 106 -3.56 13.27 3.57
CA ASN A 106 -4.86 13.85 3.23
C ASN A 106 -4.65 15.05 2.29
N LYS A 107 -5.03 14.92 1.02
CA LYS A 107 -4.83 15.97 -0.01
C LYS A 107 -5.59 17.27 0.28
N ASN A 108 -6.72 17.21 0.97
CA ASN A 108 -7.56 18.39 1.23
C ASN A 108 -6.98 19.23 2.37
N LYS A 109 -6.43 18.58 3.39
CA LYS A 109 -5.85 19.25 4.55
C LYS A 109 -4.34 19.48 4.42
N GLY A 110 -3.67 18.75 3.55
CA GLY A 110 -2.20 18.75 3.45
C GLY A 110 -1.49 18.11 4.65
N LEU A 111 -2.24 17.41 5.51
CA LEU A 111 -1.74 16.76 6.73
C LEU A 111 -1.71 15.25 6.55
N VAL A 112 -0.81 14.60 7.27
CA VAL A 112 -0.71 13.13 7.30
C VAL A 112 -1.62 12.60 8.41
N GLU A 113 -2.55 11.73 8.06
CA GLU A 113 -3.56 11.14 8.96
C GLU A 113 -3.46 9.61 8.91
N TYR A 114 -3.83 8.94 10.00
CA TYR A 114 -3.87 7.47 10.04
C TYR A 114 -5.11 6.95 9.31
N HIS A 115 -4.91 5.94 8.45
CA HIS A 115 -5.97 5.27 7.72
C HIS A 115 -5.87 3.75 7.85
N PRO A 116 -7.00 3.04 8.03
CA PRO A 116 -7.01 1.59 8.18
C PRO A 116 -6.75 0.87 6.85
N ILE A 117 -5.93 -0.17 6.92
CA ILE A 117 -5.61 -1.06 5.82
C ILE A 117 -6.67 -2.15 5.75
N LYS A 118 -7.37 -2.24 4.61
CA LYS A 118 -8.42 -3.26 4.41
C LYS A 118 -7.85 -4.65 4.15
N GLY A 119 -6.68 -4.72 3.52
CA GLY A 119 -6.01 -5.96 3.17
C GLY A 119 -4.88 -5.70 2.18
N LEU A 120 -4.07 -6.73 1.97
CA LEU A 120 -2.98 -6.74 0.99
C LEU A 120 -3.44 -7.55 -0.23
N MET A 121 -2.97 -7.16 -1.41
CA MET A 121 -3.21 -7.88 -2.65
C MET A 121 -1.88 -8.43 -3.16
N ASP A 122 -1.82 -9.75 -3.37
CA ASP A 122 -0.68 -10.38 -4.02
C ASP A 122 -0.78 -10.15 -5.53
N MET A 123 0.21 -9.46 -6.09
CA MET A 123 0.27 -9.10 -7.51
C MET A 123 1.17 -10.04 -8.31
N GLY A 124 1.66 -11.12 -7.68
CA GLY A 124 2.59 -12.07 -8.26
C GLY A 124 3.98 -11.49 -8.49
N VAL A 125 4.73 -12.14 -9.38
CA VAL A 125 6.08 -11.72 -9.75
C VAL A 125 5.99 -10.70 -10.88
N LYS A 126 6.60 -9.53 -10.67
CA LYS A 126 6.70 -8.44 -11.65
C LYS A 126 8.10 -7.84 -11.62
N ASP A 127 8.48 -7.21 -12.73
CA ASP A 127 9.71 -6.43 -12.78
C ASP A 127 9.62 -5.21 -11.85
N VAL A 128 10.68 -5.00 -11.07
CA VAL A 128 10.75 -3.92 -10.08
C VAL A 128 11.93 -3.00 -10.37
N TYR A 129 11.71 -1.72 -10.10
CA TYR A 129 12.67 -0.64 -10.28
C TYR A 129 12.97 -0.01 -8.93
N GLU A 130 14.24 0.27 -8.68
CA GLU A 130 14.67 0.99 -7.48
C GLU A 130 14.64 2.50 -7.71
N LEU A 131 13.95 3.23 -6.83
CA LEU A 131 13.96 4.68 -6.78
C LEU A 131 14.61 5.14 -5.48
N LYS A 132 15.69 5.92 -5.62
CA LYS A 132 16.43 6.50 -4.49
C LYS A 132 16.29 8.02 -4.50
N THR A 133 15.81 8.58 -3.40
CA THR A 133 15.72 10.04 -3.23
C THR A 133 17.09 10.64 -2.89
N LYS A 134 17.25 11.95 -3.09
CA LYS A 134 18.44 12.69 -2.62
C LYS A 134 18.67 12.56 -1.10
N SER A 135 17.60 12.38 -0.33
CA SER A 135 17.66 12.15 1.12
C SER A 135 18.08 10.72 1.51
N GLY A 136 18.31 9.83 0.54
CA GLY A 136 18.73 8.45 0.78
C GLY A 136 17.59 7.47 1.06
N ARG A 137 16.32 7.89 0.96
CA ARG A 137 15.18 6.96 1.03
C ARG A 137 15.09 6.15 -0.25
N VAL A 138 14.84 4.86 -0.11
CA VAL A 138 14.76 3.92 -1.23
C VAL A 138 13.38 3.26 -1.22
N ILE A 139 12.82 3.07 -2.41
CA ILE A 139 11.63 2.23 -2.62
C ILE A 139 11.82 1.42 -3.90
N ARG A 140 11.30 0.19 -3.89
CA ARG A 140 11.32 -0.71 -5.06
C ARG A 140 9.90 -1.03 -5.47
N THR A 141 9.51 -0.67 -6.70
CA THR A 141 8.12 -0.78 -7.19
C THR A 141 8.05 -1.14 -8.66
N THR A 142 6.85 -1.42 -9.16
CA THR A 142 6.62 -1.50 -10.61
C THR A 142 6.84 -0.16 -11.29
N SER A 143 7.08 -0.20 -12.61
CA SER A 143 7.27 1.00 -13.46
C SER A 143 6.08 1.96 -13.46
N THR A 144 4.86 1.47 -13.19
CA THR A 144 3.61 2.23 -13.23
C THR A 144 3.19 2.79 -11.86
N HIS A 145 4.04 2.70 -10.84
CA HIS A 145 3.69 3.17 -9.50
C HIS A 145 3.67 4.72 -9.43
N PRO A 146 2.54 5.36 -9.06
CA PRO A 146 2.45 6.81 -9.01
C PRO A 146 3.08 7.36 -7.74
N TYR A 147 3.72 8.52 -7.87
CA TYR A 147 4.30 9.24 -6.74
C TYR A 147 3.77 10.67 -6.68
N LEU A 148 3.65 11.19 -5.46
CA LEU A 148 3.39 12.61 -5.26
C LEU A 148 4.65 13.40 -5.58
N VAL A 149 4.57 14.31 -6.55
CA VAL A 149 5.65 15.19 -6.95
C VAL A 149 5.23 16.65 -6.83
N LYS A 150 6.17 17.52 -6.44
CA LYS A 150 5.97 18.97 -6.49
C LYS A 150 6.41 19.47 -7.87
N ILE A 151 5.45 19.91 -8.68
CA ILE A 151 5.74 20.51 -9.99
C ILE A 151 6.29 21.93 -9.74
N LEU A 152 7.56 22.16 -10.07
CA LEU A 152 8.15 23.48 -10.04
C LEU A 152 7.94 24.16 -11.40
N ASN A 153 6.97 25.06 -11.48
CA ASN A 153 6.86 25.95 -12.64
C ASN A 153 8.06 26.91 -12.61
N LYS A 154 9.08 26.65 -13.44
CA LYS A 154 10.16 27.61 -13.66
C LYS A 154 9.53 28.90 -14.17
N LYS A 155 9.59 29.98 -13.38
CA LYS A 155 9.34 31.33 -13.90
C LYS A 155 10.31 31.55 -15.06
N THR A 156 9.78 31.80 -16.24
CA THR A 156 10.55 32.29 -17.39
C THR A 156 11.36 33.51 -16.93
N PRO A 157 12.68 33.56 -17.18
CA PRO A 157 13.42 34.78 -16.92
C PRO A 157 12.80 35.89 -17.79
N LYS A 158 12.35 36.97 -17.15
CA LYS A 158 12.02 38.19 -17.89
C LYS A 158 13.35 38.75 -18.40
N ASN A 159 13.45 38.89 -19.71
CA ASN A 159 14.51 39.62 -20.39
C ASN A 159 14.57 41.07 -19.90
#